data_AF-A0A7Y4T0T4-F1
#
_entry.id   AF-A0A7Y4T0T4-F1
#
_cell.length_a   1.000
_cell.length_b   1.000
_cell.length_c   1.000
_cell.angle_alpha   90.00
_cell.angle_beta   90.00
_cell.angle_gamma   90.00
#
_symmetry.space_group_name_H-M   'P 1'
#
loop_
_entity.id
_entity.type
_entity.pdbx_description
1 polymer ?
#
loop_
_entity_poly.entity_id
_entity_poly.type
_entity_poly.pdbx_seq_one_letter_code
_entity_poly.pdbx_strand_id
1 'polypeptide(L)'
;MKGIFLLLIVISSGFNCAQSTKNNHVVSEDKNKDMVINNNTGEPIVIDTLWTEKVIKTDKEWRKILGDEIYQITREMGTERPFTSPLNDNHDYGVYNCIGCNNTLFSSESKFNSGTGWPSFFDKYSTKSLGIASDKSHGIVRAALSCQRCGAHLGHVFDDGPKPTGLRYCIDGIALKFIAIEKESDPLDLKTATFAGGCFWCEEGVFEQVKGVKDVISGYSGGKSANPSYEKVGTGSTGHAEAFEFQYDSKIINYSELLKVFVASLDPTQVNGQGPDNGTQYRSIIFYRTIEEKNLAESYIKELNASGIYSKPIAIEVLKFEKFWKAEDYHQDFIKNNPGHPYVLQESIPRIKRTRDRASTFFK
;
A
#
# COMPACT_ATOMS: atom_id res chain seq x y z
N MET A 1 72.80 2.19 29.48
CA MET A 1 72.44 0.97 30.24
C MET A 1 70.93 0.94 30.41
N LYS A 2 70.31 -0.22 30.11
CA LYS A 2 68.85 -0.52 30.10
C LYS A 2 68.12 0.11 28.89
N GLY A 3 67.73 -0.58 27.82
CA GLY A 3 67.47 -2.01 27.62
C GLY A 3 65.99 -2.32 27.87
N ILE A 4 65.10 -2.00 26.92
CA ILE A 4 63.70 -2.42 26.93
C ILE A 4 63.30 -2.92 25.54
N PHE A 5 62.64 -4.07 25.56
CA PHE A 5 62.33 -5.03 24.50
C PHE A 5 61.41 -4.48 23.41
N LEU A 6 61.77 -4.76 22.17
CA LEU A 6 60.92 -4.64 20.98
C LEU A 6 59.99 -5.88 20.93
N LEU A 7 58.67 -5.68 20.95
CA LEU A 7 57.70 -6.73 20.62
C LEU A 7 57.10 -6.39 19.25
N LEU A 8 57.54 -7.12 18.21
CA LEU A 8 56.90 -7.12 16.89
C LEU A 8 55.55 -7.83 16.98
N ILE A 9 54.46 -7.13 16.68
CA ILE A 9 53.19 -7.74 16.29
C ILE A 9 53.03 -7.53 14.78
N VAL A 10 53.16 -8.63 14.04
CA VAL A 10 52.83 -8.72 12.61
C VAL A 10 51.32 -8.75 12.50
N ILE A 11 50.70 -7.66 12.02
CA ILE A 11 49.30 -7.67 11.58
C ILE A 11 49.32 -7.87 10.06
N SER A 12 48.99 -9.09 9.64
CA SER A 12 48.75 -9.43 8.25
C SER A 12 47.53 -8.68 7.73
N SER A 13 47.74 -7.81 6.75
CA SER A 13 46.73 -7.15 5.94
C SER A 13 45.98 -8.17 5.08
N GLY A 14 44.79 -8.57 5.55
CA GLY A 14 43.78 -9.24 4.73
C GLY A 14 42.97 -8.22 3.96
N PHE A 15 43.24 -8.09 2.67
CA PHE A 15 42.30 -7.53 1.69
C PHE A 15 41.00 -8.31 1.77
N ASN A 16 39.86 -7.63 1.97
CA ASN A 16 38.58 -8.20 1.58
C ASN A 16 37.78 -7.18 0.77
N CYS A 17 37.53 -7.60 -0.46
CA CYS A 17 36.77 -6.94 -1.49
C CYS A 17 35.29 -6.93 -1.07
N ALA A 18 34.75 -5.78 -0.68
CA ALA A 18 33.32 -5.62 -0.48
C ALA A 18 32.65 -5.50 -1.86
N GLN A 19 32.23 -6.64 -2.40
CA GLN A 19 31.35 -6.68 -3.57
C GLN A 19 29.94 -6.24 -3.17
N SER A 20 29.43 -5.31 -3.98
CA SER A 20 28.03 -4.95 -4.15
C SER A 20 27.08 -6.15 -4.05
N THR A 21 26.26 -6.18 -3.00
CA THR A 21 25.07 -7.04 -2.96
C THR A 21 23.86 -6.21 -3.35
N LYS A 22 23.36 -6.49 -4.54
CA LYS A 22 22.06 -6.06 -5.05
C LYS A 22 20.98 -6.34 -4.00
N ASN A 23 20.18 -5.32 -3.67
CA ASN A 23 18.92 -5.49 -2.94
C ASN A 23 17.97 -6.31 -3.82
N ASN A 24 18.01 -7.63 -3.66
CA ASN A 24 16.90 -8.48 -4.06
C ASN A 24 15.79 -8.24 -3.03
N HIS A 25 14.63 -7.78 -3.52
CA HIS A 25 13.37 -7.95 -2.81
C HIS A 25 13.19 -9.44 -2.51
N VAL A 26 13.57 -9.85 -1.30
CA VAL A 26 13.11 -11.11 -0.72
C VAL A 26 11.65 -10.86 -0.36
N VAL A 27 10.75 -11.41 -1.17
CA VAL A 27 9.38 -11.69 -0.76
C VAL A 27 9.52 -12.53 0.50
N SER A 28 9.12 -11.98 1.66
CA SER A 28 9.17 -12.69 2.92
C SER A 28 8.25 -13.91 2.84
N GLU A 29 8.85 -15.07 2.59
CA GLU A 29 8.29 -16.35 3.00
C GLU A 29 8.19 -16.38 4.54
N ASP A 30 7.11 -17.01 5.03
CA ASP A 30 6.76 -17.25 6.43
C ASP A 30 6.18 -16.07 7.24
N LYS A 31 4.88 -15.77 7.00
CA LYS A 31 4.03 -15.16 8.03
C LYS A 31 3.60 -16.24 9.03
N ASN A 32 3.83 -15.97 10.31
CA ASN A 32 3.65 -16.85 11.46
C ASN A 32 2.17 -17.24 11.71
N LYS A 33 1.92 -18.07 12.73
CA LYS A 33 0.59 -18.18 13.33
C LYS A 33 0.09 -16.80 13.75
N ASP A 34 -0.77 -16.19 12.94
CA ASP A 34 -1.29 -14.87 13.22
C ASP A 34 -2.52 -14.98 14.13
N MET A 35 -2.49 -14.25 15.24
CA MET A 35 -3.66 -14.03 16.08
C MET A 35 -4.37 -12.78 15.57
N VAL A 36 -5.60 -12.95 15.08
CA VAL A 36 -6.44 -11.85 14.60
C VAL A 36 -7.66 -11.71 15.51
N ILE A 37 -8.19 -10.50 15.67
CA ILE A 37 -9.39 -10.28 16.48
C ILE A 37 -10.64 -10.43 15.62
N ASN A 38 -11.60 -11.22 16.08
CA ASN A 38 -12.92 -11.33 15.46
C ASN A 38 -13.74 -10.06 15.73
N ASN A 39 -14.15 -9.34 14.70
CA ASN A 39 -14.94 -8.10 14.85
C ASN A 39 -16.29 -8.33 15.53
N ASN A 40 -16.86 -9.51 15.37
CA ASN A 40 -18.20 -9.81 15.86
C ASN A 40 -18.19 -10.26 17.33
N THR A 41 -17.09 -10.84 17.82
CA THR A 41 -17.02 -11.42 19.17
C THR A 41 -15.96 -10.79 20.07
N GLY A 42 -15.00 -10.06 19.50
CA GLY A 42 -13.82 -9.55 20.21
C GLY A 42 -12.83 -10.63 20.64
N GLU A 43 -13.07 -11.90 20.27
CA GLU A 43 -12.21 -13.01 20.66
C GLU A 43 -11.05 -13.19 19.67
N PRO A 44 -9.85 -13.57 20.16
CA PRO A 44 -8.74 -13.89 19.29
C PRO A 44 -8.99 -15.18 18.50
N ILE A 45 -8.70 -15.13 17.22
CA ILE A 45 -8.75 -16.25 16.28
C ILE A 45 -7.34 -16.56 15.84
N VAL A 46 -6.98 -17.84 15.94
CA VAL A 46 -5.70 -18.33 15.44
C VAL A 46 -5.86 -18.71 13.97
N ILE A 47 -5.20 -17.97 13.08
CA ILE A 47 -5.01 -18.38 11.69
C ILE A 47 -3.80 -19.32 11.67
N ASP A 48 -4.08 -20.62 11.68
CA ASP A 48 -3.05 -21.66 11.63
C ASP A 48 -2.78 -22.06 10.17
N THR A 49 -1.79 -21.44 9.54
CA THR A 49 -1.28 -21.83 8.22
C THR A 49 -0.17 -22.88 8.30
N LEU A 50 0.27 -23.25 9.51
CA LEU A 50 1.42 -24.13 9.74
C LEU A 50 1.04 -25.53 10.26
N TRP A 51 -0.25 -25.84 10.34
CA TRP A 51 -0.71 -27.16 10.75
C TRP A 51 0.03 -28.29 10.02
N THR A 52 0.33 -29.34 10.76
CA THR A 52 1.00 -30.56 10.28
C THR A 52 0.07 -31.76 10.27
N GLU A 53 -0.98 -31.73 11.09
CA GLU A 53 -1.93 -32.83 11.26
C GLU A 53 -3.17 -32.66 10.38
N LYS A 54 -3.53 -33.74 9.66
CA LYS A 54 -4.80 -33.84 8.92
C LYS A 54 -5.95 -34.10 9.88
N VAL A 55 -7.11 -33.51 9.59
CA VAL A 55 -8.35 -33.83 10.33
C VAL A 55 -9.00 -35.03 9.66
N ILE A 56 -8.96 -36.17 10.36
CA ILE A 56 -9.55 -37.44 9.93
C ILE A 56 -10.73 -37.76 10.84
N LYS A 57 -11.89 -38.00 10.23
CA LYS A 57 -13.12 -38.43 10.93
C LYS A 57 -13.89 -39.40 10.04
N THR A 58 -14.68 -40.25 10.67
CA THR A 58 -15.63 -41.14 10.00
C THR A 58 -16.80 -40.35 9.40
N ASP A 59 -17.48 -40.94 8.41
CA ASP A 59 -18.66 -40.34 7.79
C ASP A 59 -19.76 -40.04 8.81
N LYS A 60 -19.95 -40.91 9.80
CA LYS A 60 -20.92 -40.70 10.89
C LYS A 60 -20.59 -39.47 11.73
N GLU A 61 -19.31 -39.25 12.03
CA GLU A 61 -18.87 -38.06 12.77
C GLU A 61 -19.00 -36.80 11.92
N TRP A 62 -18.65 -36.86 10.63
CA TRP A 62 -18.80 -35.73 9.73
C TRP A 62 -20.26 -35.35 9.54
N ARG A 63 -21.17 -36.30 9.27
CA ARG A 63 -22.62 -36.03 9.17
C ARG A 63 -23.15 -35.39 10.45
N LYS A 64 -22.69 -35.85 11.62
CA LYS A 64 -23.09 -35.27 12.92
C LYS A 64 -22.63 -33.81 13.09
N ILE A 65 -21.43 -33.47 12.63
CA ILE A 65 -20.85 -32.12 12.78
C ILE A 65 -21.40 -31.15 11.73
N LEU A 66 -21.55 -31.60 10.50
CA LEU A 66 -21.87 -30.77 9.34
C LEU A 66 -23.38 -30.66 9.10
N GLY A 67 -24.17 -31.66 9.52
CA GLY A 67 -25.53 -31.83 9.01
C GLY A 67 -25.53 -32.34 7.56
N ASP A 68 -26.71 -32.73 7.07
CA ASP A 68 -26.81 -33.48 5.82
C ASP A 68 -26.46 -32.65 4.58
N GLU A 69 -26.89 -31.39 4.51
CA GLU A 69 -26.67 -30.52 3.35
C GLU A 69 -25.19 -30.17 3.15
N ILE A 70 -24.52 -29.70 4.22
CA ILE A 70 -23.08 -29.41 4.18
C ILE A 70 -22.30 -30.69 3.93
N TYR A 71 -22.72 -31.83 4.51
CA TYR A 71 -22.06 -33.12 4.28
C TYR A 71 -22.12 -33.53 2.81
N GLN A 72 -23.29 -33.45 2.18
CA GLN A 72 -23.47 -33.81 0.77
C GLN A 72 -22.52 -33.02 -0.14
N ILE A 73 -22.38 -31.70 0.12
CA ILE A 73 -21.51 -30.84 -0.70
C ILE A 73 -20.04 -31.09 -0.40
N THR A 74 -19.67 -31.14 0.88
CA THR A 74 -18.25 -31.19 1.29
C THR A 74 -17.66 -32.58 1.31
N ARG A 75 -18.46 -33.65 1.39
CA ARG A 75 -17.96 -35.04 1.50
C ARG A 75 -18.41 -35.93 0.34
N GLU A 76 -19.54 -35.65 -0.28
CA GLU A 76 -20.07 -36.40 -1.44
C GLU A 76 -19.89 -35.65 -2.77
N MET A 77 -19.12 -34.57 -2.77
CA MET A 77 -18.79 -33.76 -3.96
C MET A 77 -20.03 -33.17 -4.66
N GLY A 78 -21.08 -32.85 -3.89
CA GLY A 78 -22.20 -32.06 -4.37
C GLY A 78 -21.79 -30.62 -4.72
N THR A 79 -22.72 -29.88 -5.33
CA THR A 79 -22.54 -28.46 -5.68
C THR A 79 -23.76 -27.68 -5.21
N GLU A 80 -23.51 -26.56 -4.53
CA GLU A 80 -24.54 -25.63 -4.10
C GLU A 80 -25.23 -25.01 -5.33
N ARG A 81 -26.52 -24.67 -5.25
CA ARG A 81 -27.17 -23.93 -6.33
C ARG A 81 -26.57 -22.53 -6.45
N PRO A 82 -26.46 -21.95 -7.67
CA PRO A 82 -25.99 -20.58 -7.81
C PRO A 82 -26.97 -19.60 -7.15
N PHE A 83 -26.42 -18.48 -6.66
CA PHE A 83 -27.11 -17.36 -6.02
C PHE A 83 -27.80 -17.67 -4.68
N THR A 84 -27.54 -18.83 -4.06
CA THR A 84 -28.15 -19.17 -2.76
C THR A 84 -27.33 -18.74 -1.55
N SER A 85 -26.01 -18.64 -1.68
CA SER A 85 -25.15 -18.27 -0.56
C SER A 85 -25.19 -16.76 -0.29
N PRO A 86 -25.35 -16.30 0.97
CA PRO A 86 -25.17 -14.89 1.33
C PRO A 86 -23.71 -14.43 1.15
N LEU A 87 -22.75 -15.36 1.03
CA LEU A 87 -21.34 -15.03 0.82
C LEU A 87 -21.04 -14.56 -0.61
N ASN A 88 -22.00 -14.71 -1.54
CA ASN A 88 -21.89 -14.17 -2.90
C ASN A 88 -21.60 -12.68 -2.89
N ASP A 89 -22.41 -11.93 -2.14
CA ASP A 89 -22.37 -10.47 -2.06
C ASP A 89 -21.71 -9.96 -0.78
N ASN A 90 -20.98 -10.83 -0.06
CA ASN A 90 -20.21 -10.39 1.09
C ASN A 90 -19.02 -9.51 0.65
N HIS A 91 -18.96 -8.31 1.21
CA HIS A 91 -17.91 -7.31 0.99
C HIS A 91 -17.16 -6.95 2.27
N ASP A 92 -17.50 -7.58 3.39
CA ASP A 92 -16.83 -7.34 4.66
C ASP A 92 -15.37 -7.83 4.62
N TYR A 93 -14.51 -7.12 5.37
CA TYR A 93 -13.12 -7.53 5.54
C TYR A 93 -13.02 -8.73 6.48
N GLY A 94 -12.31 -9.77 6.05
CA GLY A 94 -12.31 -11.03 6.75
C GLY A 94 -11.56 -12.16 6.06
N VAL A 95 -11.66 -13.33 6.66
CA VAL A 95 -11.15 -14.58 6.08
C VAL A 95 -12.27 -15.59 5.90
N TYR A 96 -12.10 -16.47 4.92
CA TYR A 96 -13.02 -17.56 4.61
C TYR A 96 -12.38 -18.87 5.00
N ASN A 97 -12.94 -19.51 6.02
CA ASN A 97 -12.45 -20.77 6.55
C ASN A 97 -13.27 -21.95 6.02
N CYS A 98 -12.64 -23.12 5.95
CA CYS A 98 -13.35 -24.37 5.68
C CYS A 98 -14.37 -24.65 6.79
N ILE A 99 -15.63 -24.84 6.42
CA ILE A 99 -16.73 -25.09 7.38
C ILE A 99 -16.47 -26.33 8.26
N GLY A 100 -15.74 -27.33 7.75
CA GLY A 100 -15.52 -28.59 8.45
C GLY A 100 -14.34 -28.62 9.41
N CYS A 101 -13.28 -27.82 9.18
CA CYS A 101 -12.06 -27.90 10.00
C CYS A 101 -11.43 -26.56 10.37
N ASN A 102 -12.07 -25.45 10.01
CA ASN A 102 -11.57 -24.09 10.22
C ASN A 102 -10.22 -23.76 9.56
N ASN A 103 -9.70 -24.59 8.64
CA ASN A 103 -8.52 -24.21 7.84
C ASN A 103 -8.83 -22.97 7.01
N THR A 104 -7.98 -21.95 7.06
CA THR A 104 -8.19 -20.72 6.30
C THR A 104 -7.92 -20.96 4.81
N LEU A 105 -8.94 -20.66 3.99
CA LEU A 105 -8.95 -20.97 2.57
C LEU A 105 -8.66 -19.74 1.72
N PHE A 106 -9.32 -18.61 2.03
CA PHE A 106 -9.25 -17.38 1.24
C PHE A 106 -9.26 -16.12 2.13
N SER A 107 -8.68 -15.03 1.62
CA SER A 107 -8.83 -13.67 2.18
C SER A 107 -9.94 -12.91 1.44
N SER A 108 -10.67 -12.03 2.12
CA SER A 108 -11.61 -11.10 1.47
C SER A 108 -10.93 -10.23 0.40
N GLU A 109 -9.63 -9.96 0.52
CA GLU A 109 -8.85 -9.21 -0.47
C GLU A 109 -8.71 -9.94 -1.80
N SER A 110 -8.78 -11.28 -1.77
CA SER A 110 -8.76 -12.11 -2.97
C SER A 110 -10.14 -12.28 -3.60
N LYS A 111 -11.21 -11.84 -2.92
CA LYS A 111 -12.58 -12.03 -3.38
C LYS A 111 -12.92 -11.05 -4.50
N PHE A 112 -13.63 -11.52 -5.51
CA PHE A 112 -14.14 -10.69 -6.60
C PHE A 112 -15.50 -11.17 -7.10
N ASN A 113 -16.21 -10.32 -7.83
CA ASN A 113 -17.47 -10.68 -8.45
C ASN A 113 -17.23 -11.28 -9.84
N SER A 114 -17.50 -12.59 -10.00
CA SER A 114 -17.39 -13.30 -11.28
C SER A 114 -18.70 -13.36 -12.07
N GLY A 115 -19.83 -12.97 -11.46
CA GLY A 115 -21.17 -13.12 -12.05
C GLY A 115 -21.72 -14.55 -12.09
N THR A 116 -20.98 -15.53 -11.56
CA THR A 116 -21.37 -16.96 -11.65
C THR A 116 -22.43 -17.39 -10.64
N GLY A 117 -22.65 -16.62 -9.58
CA GLY A 117 -23.56 -16.96 -8.49
C GLY A 117 -22.93 -17.77 -7.36
N TRP A 118 -21.61 -17.92 -7.34
CA TRP A 118 -20.85 -18.50 -6.23
C TRP A 118 -19.74 -17.54 -5.77
N PRO A 119 -19.34 -17.57 -4.47
CA PRO A 119 -18.16 -16.86 -4.00
C PRO A 119 -16.94 -17.20 -4.85
N SER A 120 -16.29 -16.16 -5.36
CA SER A 120 -15.16 -16.29 -6.27
C SER A 120 -13.93 -15.56 -5.74
N PHE A 121 -12.79 -16.23 -5.80
CA PHE A 121 -11.51 -15.71 -5.34
C PHE A 121 -10.46 -15.87 -6.41
N PHE A 122 -9.49 -14.97 -6.48
CA PHE A 122 -8.39 -15.07 -7.45
C PHE A 122 -7.12 -15.69 -6.87
N ASP A 123 -7.00 -15.76 -5.55
CA ASP A 123 -5.85 -16.37 -4.89
C ASP A 123 -6.27 -17.11 -3.61
N LYS A 124 -5.48 -18.12 -3.23
CA LYS A 124 -5.66 -18.90 -2.00
C LYS A 124 -4.92 -18.22 -0.84
N TYR A 125 -5.38 -18.43 0.39
CA TYR A 125 -4.75 -17.81 1.57
C TYR A 125 -3.32 -18.31 1.81
N SER A 126 -3.06 -19.61 1.57
CA SER A 126 -1.72 -20.19 1.69
C SER A 126 -1.54 -21.41 0.79
N THR A 127 -0.30 -21.87 0.64
CA THR A 127 -0.01 -23.14 -0.06
C THR A 127 -0.65 -24.37 0.60
N LYS A 128 -0.97 -24.30 1.91
CA LYS A 128 -1.68 -25.33 2.68
C LYS A 128 -3.20 -25.16 2.70
N SER A 129 -3.77 -24.22 1.96
CA SER A 129 -5.22 -24.00 1.94
C SER A 129 -5.96 -25.03 1.07
N LEU A 130 -5.52 -25.19 -0.19
CA LEU A 130 -6.28 -25.90 -1.23
C LEU A 130 -5.45 -27.02 -1.89
N GLY A 131 -6.05 -28.19 -2.02
CA GLY A 131 -5.60 -29.29 -2.86
C GLY A 131 -6.39 -29.29 -4.17
N ILE A 132 -5.74 -29.65 -5.27
CA ILE A 132 -6.35 -29.71 -6.60
C ILE A 132 -6.28 -31.16 -7.08
N ALA A 133 -7.42 -31.71 -7.50
CA ALA A 133 -7.51 -33.03 -8.10
C ALA A 133 -8.33 -32.98 -9.40
N SER A 134 -8.07 -33.92 -10.31
CA SER A 134 -8.86 -34.07 -11.53
C SER A 134 -10.22 -34.70 -11.19
N ASP A 135 -11.30 -33.99 -11.52
CA ASP A 135 -12.69 -34.47 -11.49
C ASP A 135 -13.13 -34.76 -12.92
N LYS A 136 -13.63 -35.98 -13.19
CA LYS A 136 -14.11 -36.43 -14.51
C LYS A 136 -15.62 -36.72 -14.51
N SER A 137 -16.32 -36.29 -13.48
CA SER A 137 -17.75 -36.54 -13.31
C SER A 137 -18.56 -35.80 -14.39
N HIS A 138 -19.74 -36.34 -14.71
CA HIS A 138 -20.65 -35.77 -15.72
C HIS A 138 -20.03 -35.58 -17.13
N GLY A 139 -18.97 -36.33 -17.46
CA GLY A 139 -18.34 -36.30 -18.78
C GLY A 139 -17.47 -35.07 -19.05
N ILE A 140 -17.18 -34.25 -18.03
CA ILE A 140 -16.35 -33.05 -18.12
C ILE A 140 -15.13 -33.22 -17.22
N VAL A 141 -13.95 -32.85 -17.72
CA VAL A 141 -12.73 -32.80 -16.88
C VAL A 141 -12.64 -31.42 -16.24
N ARG A 142 -12.75 -31.36 -14.91
CA ARG A 142 -12.60 -30.14 -14.11
C ARG A 142 -11.50 -30.32 -13.08
N ALA A 143 -10.92 -29.21 -12.62
CA ALA A 143 -10.00 -29.20 -11.49
C ALA A 143 -10.80 -28.97 -10.20
N ALA A 144 -11.12 -30.05 -9.49
CA ALA A 144 -11.85 -29.99 -8.22
C ALA A 144 -10.93 -29.55 -7.08
N LEU A 145 -11.45 -28.66 -6.26
CA LEU A 145 -10.80 -28.10 -5.10
C LEU A 145 -11.21 -28.85 -3.84
N SER A 146 -10.22 -29.15 -3.01
CA SER A 146 -10.44 -29.70 -1.68
C SER A 146 -9.68 -28.90 -0.63
N CYS A 147 -10.21 -28.82 0.58
CA CYS A 147 -9.46 -28.31 1.72
C CYS A 147 -8.29 -29.26 2.00
N GLN A 148 -7.04 -28.78 1.99
CA GLN A 148 -5.91 -29.67 2.25
C GLN A 148 -5.97 -30.28 3.66
N ARG A 149 -6.55 -29.62 4.65
CA ARG A 149 -6.50 -30.12 6.04
C ARG A 149 -7.44 -31.30 6.31
N CYS A 150 -8.69 -31.24 5.84
CA CYS A 150 -9.71 -32.26 6.10
C CYS A 150 -10.24 -33.00 4.85
N GLY A 151 -9.84 -32.56 3.65
CA GLY A 151 -10.30 -33.14 2.39
C GLY A 151 -11.73 -32.78 2.01
N ALA A 152 -12.35 -31.77 2.64
CA ALA A 152 -13.66 -31.28 2.22
C ALA A 152 -13.61 -30.80 0.77
N HIS A 153 -14.52 -31.26 -0.09
CA HIS A 153 -14.80 -30.67 -1.40
C HIS A 153 -15.28 -29.23 -1.23
N LEU A 154 -14.79 -28.35 -2.10
CA LEU A 154 -15.04 -26.90 -2.02
C LEU A 154 -15.65 -26.32 -3.30
N GLY A 155 -15.45 -26.94 -4.46
CA GLY A 155 -15.80 -26.37 -5.76
C GLY A 155 -14.70 -26.60 -6.79
N HIS A 156 -14.50 -25.66 -7.71
CA HIS A 156 -13.60 -25.82 -8.86
C HIS A 156 -12.75 -24.59 -9.12
N VAL A 157 -11.59 -24.81 -9.75
CA VAL A 157 -10.72 -23.72 -10.25
C VAL A 157 -10.74 -23.66 -11.77
N PHE A 158 -10.73 -22.44 -12.29
CA PHE A 158 -10.76 -22.09 -13.71
C PHE A 158 -9.63 -21.11 -14.04
N ASP A 159 -9.25 -21.01 -15.32
CA ASP A 159 -8.18 -20.16 -15.86
C ASP A 159 -8.68 -18.82 -16.44
N ASP A 160 -9.89 -18.40 -16.04
CA ASP A 160 -10.58 -17.19 -16.49
C ASP A 160 -10.65 -16.10 -15.39
N GLY A 161 -9.76 -16.14 -14.41
CA GLY A 161 -9.72 -15.19 -13.30
C GLY A 161 -8.98 -13.89 -13.61
N PRO A 162 -9.07 -12.89 -12.70
CA PRO A 162 -8.33 -11.64 -12.85
C PRO A 162 -6.82 -11.84 -12.64
N LYS A 163 -6.03 -10.89 -13.15
CA LYS A 163 -4.61 -10.76 -12.78
C LYS A 163 -4.50 -10.46 -11.28
N PRO A 164 -3.41 -10.87 -10.60
CA PRO A 164 -2.15 -11.38 -11.17
C PRO A 164 -2.11 -12.89 -11.46
N THR A 165 -2.97 -13.69 -10.83
CA THR A 165 -2.92 -15.16 -10.94
C THR A 165 -3.55 -15.69 -12.23
N GLY A 166 -4.55 -15.00 -12.77
CA GLY A 166 -5.37 -15.49 -13.87
C GLY A 166 -6.30 -16.64 -13.48
N LEU A 167 -6.38 -16.98 -12.18
CA LEU A 167 -7.18 -18.10 -11.70
C LEU A 167 -8.48 -17.61 -11.05
N ARG A 168 -9.57 -18.36 -11.25
CA ARG A 168 -10.83 -18.17 -10.54
C ARG A 168 -11.14 -19.42 -9.72
N TYR A 169 -11.02 -19.30 -8.41
CA TYR A 169 -11.50 -20.28 -7.45
C TYR A 169 -12.98 -20.02 -7.22
N CYS A 170 -13.84 -20.87 -7.77
CA CYS A 170 -15.29 -20.81 -7.66
C CYS A 170 -15.76 -21.80 -6.60
N ILE A 171 -16.28 -21.31 -5.49
CA ILE A 171 -16.42 -22.09 -4.26
C ILE A 171 -17.88 -22.19 -3.85
N ASP A 172 -18.32 -23.37 -3.44
CA ASP A 172 -19.62 -23.55 -2.78
C ASP A 172 -19.62 -22.73 -1.48
N GLY A 173 -20.46 -21.71 -1.39
CA GLY A 173 -20.49 -20.80 -0.26
C GLY A 173 -20.86 -21.51 1.04
N ILE A 174 -21.69 -22.54 0.97
CA ILE A 174 -22.03 -23.42 2.10
C ILE A 174 -20.83 -24.24 2.64
N ALA A 175 -19.77 -24.40 1.85
CA ALA A 175 -18.51 -25.01 2.30
C ALA A 175 -17.60 -24.02 3.07
N LEU A 176 -17.99 -22.75 3.14
CA LEU A 176 -17.23 -21.66 3.77
C LEU A 176 -17.88 -21.18 5.06
N LYS A 177 -17.03 -20.77 5.99
CA LYS A 177 -17.38 -19.96 7.15
C LYS A 177 -16.62 -18.64 7.06
N PHE A 178 -17.34 -17.55 6.86
CA PHE A 178 -16.75 -16.22 6.92
C PHE A 178 -16.51 -15.79 8.36
N ILE A 179 -15.35 -15.18 8.58
CA ILE A 179 -14.96 -14.58 9.84
C ILE A 179 -14.55 -13.15 9.56
N ALA A 180 -15.33 -12.19 10.04
CA ALA A 180 -14.94 -10.79 10.04
C ALA A 180 -13.77 -10.63 11.01
N ILE A 181 -12.63 -10.17 10.49
CA ILE A 181 -11.46 -9.86 11.31
C ILE A 181 -11.19 -8.38 11.24
N GLU A 182 -10.57 -7.82 12.27
CA GLU A 182 -10.09 -6.45 12.18
C GLU A 182 -9.17 -6.39 10.96
N LYS A 183 -9.47 -5.47 10.04
CA LYS A 183 -8.49 -5.14 9.01
C LYS A 183 -7.29 -4.64 9.76
N GLU A 184 -6.20 -5.40 9.74
CA GLU A 184 -4.91 -4.86 10.13
C GLU A 184 -4.78 -3.58 9.32
N SER A 185 -4.94 -2.44 10.01
CA SER A 185 -4.40 -1.21 9.49
C SER A 185 -2.92 -1.54 9.26
N ASP A 186 -2.39 -1.11 8.12
CA ASP A 186 -0.95 -0.93 8.02
C ASP A 186 -0.47 -0.41 9.38
N PRO A 187 0.53 -1.01 10.05
CA PRO A 187 0.91 -0.65 11.42
C PRO A 187 1.12 0.87 11.63
N LEU A 188 1.22 1.61 10.53
CA LEU A 188 1.13 3.05 10.39
C LEU A 188 -0.25 3.42 9.77
N ASP A 189 -1.07 4.25 10.42
CA ASP A 189 -2.31 4.79 9.81
C ASP A 189 -1.93 5.82 8.73
N LEU A 190 -1.34 5.33 7.64
CA LEU A 190 -0.80 6.15 6.59
C LEU A 190 -1.93 6.83 5.82
N LYS A 191 -1.92 8.16 5.89
CA LYS A 191 -2.75 9.02 5.06
C LYS A 191 -1.93 9.48 3.86
N THR A 192 -2.61 9.88 2.79
CA THR A 192 -1.97 10.39 1.57
C THR A 192 -2.34 11.85 1.35
N ALA A 193 -1.35 12.68 1.04
CA ALA A 193 -1.53 14.08 0.67
C ALA A 193 -0.79 14.39 -0.63
N THR A 194 -1.20 15.47 -1.32
CA THR A 194 -0.54 15.95 -2.54
C THR A 194 -0.47 17.46 -2.49
N PHE A 195 0.71 18.01 -2.70
CA PHE A 195 0.94 19.45 -2.86
C PHE A 195 1.72 19.73 -4.14
N ALA A 196 1.77 20.98 -4.56
CA ALA A 196 2.65 21.51 -5.61
C ALA A 196 3.31 22.77 -5.08
N GLY A 197 4.61 22.96 -5.26
CA GLY A 197 5.35 24.04 -4.59
C GLY A 197 6.59 24.51 -5.34
N GLY A 198 6.54 24.50 -6.66
CA GLY A 198 7.70 24.75 -7.52
C GLY A 198 8.34 23.44 -7.98
N CYS A 199 9.66 23.46 -8.20
CA CYS A 199 10.40 22.26 -8.61
C CYS A 199 10.16 21.09 -7.65
N PHE A 200 9.59 19.99 -8.16
CA PHE A 200 9.25 18.82 -7.34
C PHE A 200 10.45 18.08 -6.75
N TRP A 201 11.66 18.22 -7.30
CA TRP A 201 12.88 17.62 -6.75
C TRP A 201 13.20 18.23 -5.40
N CYS A 202 13.00 19.55 -5.29
CA CYS A 202 13.21 20.27 -4.04
C CYS A 202 12.20 19.82 -2.98
N GLU A 203 10.93 19.68 -3.37
CA GLU A 203 9.85 19.31 -2.45
C GLU A 203 9.94 17.84 -2.01
N GLU A 204 10.23 16.93 -2.95
CA GLU A 204 10.53 15.52 -2.66
C GLU A 204 11.64 15.44 -1.61
N GLY A 205 12.79 16.07 -1.88
CA GLY A 205 13.90 16.07 -0.93
C GLY A 205 13.58 16.72 0.41
N VAL A 206 12.70 17.72 0.47
CA VAL A 206 12.21 18.29 1.73
C VAL A 206 11.36 17.29 2.49
N PHE A 207 10.32 16.74 1.86
CA PHE A 207 9.30 15.92 2.52
C PHE A 207 9.81 14.53 2.91
N GLU A 208 10.77 13.96 2.18
CA GLU A 208 11.45 12.70 2.56
C GLU A 208 12.08 12.78 3.96
N GLN A 209 12.51 13.99 4.36
CA GLN A 209 13.20 14.23 5.63
C GLN A 209 12.25 14.61 6.78
N VAL A 210 10.94 14.69 6.53
CA VAL A 210 9.93 15.04 7.53
C VAL A 210 9.57 13.81 8.38
N LYS A 211 9.48 13.97 9.70
CA LYS A 211 9.03 12.92 10.63
C LYS A 211 7.63 12.47 10.26
N GLY A 212 7.40 11.15 10.30
CA GLY A 212 6.10 10.58 9.95
C GLY A 212 5.86 10.41 8.45
N VAL A 213 6.55 11.15 7.58
CA VAL A 213 6.50 10.92 6.12
C VAL A 213 7.31 9.68 5.75
N LYS A 214 6.69 8.79 4.97
CA LYS A 214 7.22 7.46 4.61
C LYS A 214 7.73 7.37 3.19
N ASP A 215 6.95 7.86 2.25
CA ASP A 215 7.24 7.82 0.82
C ASP A 215 6.78 9.12 0.17
N VAL A 216 7.55 9.59 -0.81
CA VAL A 216 7.27 10.82 -1.56
C VAL A 216 7.54 10.54 -3.03
N ILE A 217 6.58 10.88 -3.88
CA ILE A 217 6.63 10.60 -5.31
C ILE A 217 6.47 11.92 -6.05
N SER A 218 7.42 12.21 -6.94
CA SER A 218 7.37 13.37 -7.84
C SER A 218 6.41 13.11 -9.02
N GLY A 219 5.62 14.11 -9.40
CA GLY A 219 4.61 13.96 -10.45
C GLY A 219 3.90 15.25 -10.86
N TYR A 220 2.72 15.09 -11.45
CA TYR A 220 1.95 16.18 -12.04
C TYR A 220 0.49 16.12 -11.60
N SER A 221 -0.10 17.27 -11.24
CA SER A 221 -1.52 17.37 -10.87
C SER A 221 -2.10 18.76 -11.18
N GLY A 222 -3.42 18.94 -11.01
CA GLY A 222 -4.11 20.23 -11.19
C GLY A 222 -4.31 20.72 -12.64
N GLY A 223 -3.97 19.90 -13.64
CA GLY A 223 -4.14 20.20 -15.07
C GLY A 223 -5.24 19.36 -15.73
N LYS A 224 -5.44 19.57 -17.03
CA LYS A 224 -6.53 18.93 -17.80
C LYS A 224 -6.04 17.84 -18.76
N SER A 225 -4.76 17.84 -19.11
CA SER A 225 -4.21 16.87 -20.06
C SER A 225 -4.10 15.48 -19.43
N ALA A 226 -4.54 14.44 -20.15
CA ALA A 226 -4.32 13.06 -19.72
C ALA A 226 -2.87 12.63 -20.00
N ASN A 227 -2.29 11.85 -19.09
CA ASN A 227 -0.95 11.28 -19.21
C ASN A 227 0.13 12.30 -19.61
N PRO A 228 0.34 13.36 -18.82
CA PRO A 228 1.33 14.39 -19.11
C PRO A 228 2.76 13.82 -19.05
N SER A 229 3.67 14.35 -19.88
CA SER A 229 5.11 14.12 -19.78
C SER A 229 5.82 15.39 -19.29
N TYR A 230 7.03 15.24 -18.77
CA TYR A 230 7.85 16.36 -18.29
C TYR A 230 7.98 17.48 -19.33
N GLU A 231 8.29 17.12 -20.59
CA GLU A 231 8.50 18.11 -21.65
C GLU A 231 7.22 18.89 -21.94
N LYS A 232 6.07 18.21 -21.92
CA LYS A 232 4.78 18.89 -22.14
C LYS A 232 4.41 19.78 -20.97
N VAL A 233 4.60 19.32 -19.74
CA VAL A 233 4.33 20.12 -18.53
C VAL A 233 5.22 21.34 -18.48
N GLY A 234 6.51 21.20 -18.84
CA GLY A 234 7.48 22.29 -18.90
C GLY A 234 7.11 23.42 -19.87
N THR A 235 6.24 23.18 -20.85
CA THR A 235 5.69 24.25 -21.72
C THR A 235 4.59 25.09 -21.06
N GLY A 236 4.02 24.64 -19.93
CA GLY A 236 2.88 25.25 -19.26
C GLY A 236 1.52 24.99 -19.94
N SER A 237 1.50 24.34 -21.11
CA SER A 237 0.27 24.16 -21.92
C SER A 237 -0.72 23.14 -21.37
N THR A 238 -0.29 22.24 -20.47
CA THR A 238 -1.13 21.15 -19.93
C THR A 238 -2.03 21.59 -18.77
N GLY A 239 -1.72 22.75 -18.18
CA GLY A 239 -2.32 23.25 -16.94
C GLY A 239 -1.85 22.53 -15.68
N HIS A 240 -1.05 21.46 -15.80
CA HIS A 240 -0.51 20.77 -14.63
C HIS A 240 0.53 21.62 -13.91
N ALA A 241 0.62 21.46 -12.60
CA ALA A 241 1.77 21.83 -11.80
C ALA A 241 2.64 20.60 -11.53
N GLU A 242 3.95 20.81 -11.42
CA GLU A 242 4.84 19.90 -10.71
C GLU A 242 4.35 19.76 -9.27
N ALA A 243 3.99 18.53 -8.94
CA ALA A 243 3.37 18.14 -7.70
C ALA A 243 4.14 16.97 -7.08
N PHE A 244 3.90 16.72 -5.81
CA PHE A 244 4.42 15.56 -5.12
C PHE A 244 3.29 14.95 -4.29
N GLU A 245 3.15 13.63 -4.37
CA GLU A 245 2.24 12.84 -3.55
C GLU A 245 3.05 12.11 -2.49
N PHE A 246 2.59 12.10 -1.25
CA PHE A 246 3.32 11.47 -0.17
C PHE A 246 2.39 10.79 0.83
N GLN A 247 2.94 9.75 1.47
CA GLN A 247 2.28 9.03 2.56
C GLN A 247 2.86 9.44 3.90
N TYR A 248 1.99 9.66 4.89
CA TYR A 248 2.39 10.09 6.23
C TYR A 248 1.60 9.40 7.34
N ASP A 249 2.27 9.09 8.44
CA ASP A 249 1.64 8.56 9.65
C ASP A 249 0.99 9.68 10.45
N SER A 250 -0.35 9.68 10.47
CA SER A 250 -1.18 10.67 11.17
C SER A 250 -0.94 10.72 12.69
N LYS A 251 -0.36 9.65 13.26
CA LYS A 251 0.00 9.58 14.68
C LYS A 251 1.32 10.29 15.01
N ILE A 252 2.17 10.54 14.01
CA ILE A 252 3.48 11.19 14.17
C ILE A 252 3.42 12.65 13.69
N ILE A 253 2.72 12.91 12.58
CA ILE A 253 2.55 14.24 12.02
C ILE A 253 1.13 14.41 11.48
N ASN A 254 0.47 15.52 11.81
CA ASN A 254 -0.88 15.80 11.30
C ASN A 254 -0.86 16.74 10.08
N TYR A 255 -2.01 16.85 9.40
CA TYR A 255 -2.14 17.65 8.18
C TYR A 255 -1.79 19.13 8.39
N SER A 256 -2.17 19.74 9.51
CA SER A 256 -1.84 21.14 9.81
C SER A 256 -0.33 21.37 9.99
N GLU A 257 0.41 20.38 10.50
CA GLU A 257 1.86 20.43 10.59
C GLU A 257 2.52 20.28 9.22
N LEU A 258 2.00 19.39 8.36
CA LEU A 258 2.43 19.27 6.97
C LEU A 258 2.24 20.58 6.19
N LEU A 259 1.13 21.30 6.42
CA LEU A 259 0.93 22.64 5.84
C LEU A 259 1.99 23.65 6.28
N LYS A 260 2.41 23.61 7.56
CA LYS A 260 3.49 24.48 8.07
C LYS A 260 4.83 24.15 7.41
N VAL A 261 5.16 22.86 7.25
CA VAL A 261 6.37 22.42 6.54
C VAL A 261 6.32 22.89 5.08
N PHE A 262 5.17 22.69 4.42
CA PHE A 262 4.96 23.10 3.04
C PHE A 262 5.23 24.60 2.86
N VAL A 263 4.61 25.47 3.65
CA VAL A 263 4.83 26.94 3.59
C VAL A 263 6.25 27.33 3.98
N ALA A 264 6.90 26.62 4.92
CA ALA A 264 8.28 26.88 5.28
C ALA A 264 9.26 26.55 4.14
N SER A 265 8.88 25.66 3.22
CA SER A 265 9.71 25.20 2.12
C SER A 265 9.86 26.18 0.96
N LEU A 266 8.92 27.12 0.82
CA LEU A 266 8.75 27.94 -0.38
C LEU A 266 8.55 29.43 -0.07
N ASP A 267 8.56 30.28 -1.09
CA ASP A 267 7.94 31.61 -1.03
C ASP A 267 6.44 31.48 -1.32
N PRO A 268 5.56 31.61 -0.31
CA PRO A 268 4.12 31.39 -0.48
C PRO A 268 3.41 32.55 -1.18
N THR A 269 4.13 33.61 -1.56
CA THR A 269 3.59 34.79 -2.23
C THR A 269 3.91 34.84 -3.72
N GLN A 270 4.79 33.95 -4.20
CA GLN A 270 5.17 33.92 -5.61
C GLN A 270 4.05 33.29 -6.45
N VAL A 271 3.51 34.09 -7.38
CA VAL A 271 2.48 33.65 -8.33
C VAL A 271 3.15 32.97 -9.52
N ASN A 272 2.69 31.76 -9.88
CA ASN A 272 3.18 31.02 -11.05
C ASN A 272 4.70 30.88 -11.11
N GLY A 273 5.31 30.48 -9.99
CA GLY A 273 6.74 30.25 -9.91
C GLY A 273 7.21 29.94 -8.49
N GLN A 274 8.45 29.49 -8.39
CA GLN A 274 9.16 29.40 -7.13
C GLN A 274 10.67 29.62 -7.34
N GLY A 275 11.22 30.64 -6.67
CA GLY A 275 12.62 31.00 -6.83
C GLY A 275 12.97 31.32 -8.29
N PRO A 276 13.98 30.67 -8.90
CA PRO A 276 14.36 30.90 -10.29
C PRO A 276 13.37 30.30 -11.31
N ASP A 277 12.49 29.38 -10.88
CA ASP A 277 11.59 28.66 -11.78
C ASP A 277 10.30 29.45 -11.97
N ASN A 278 10.06 29.86 -13.20
CA ASN A 278 8.92 30.70 -13.58
C ASN A 278 8.02 29.95 -14.56
N GLY A 279 6.73 29.90 -14.27
CA GLY A 279 5.74 29.18 -15.05
C GLY A 279 4.59 28.66 -14.20
N THR A 280 3.41 28.51 -14.80
CA THR A 280 2.22 27.97 -14.12
C THR A 280 2.47 26.56 -13.59
N GLN A 281 3.38 25.81 -14.23
CA GLN A 281 3.80 24.48 -13.77
C GLN A 281 4.54 24.50 -12.42
N TYR A 282 5.01 25.66 -11.96
CA TYR A 282 5.72 25.81 -10.69
C TYR A 282 4.88 26.56 -9.62
N ARG A 283 3.59 26.78 -9.88
CA ARG A 283 2.70 27.45 -8.93
C ARG A 283 2.45 26.59 -7.69
N SER A 284 2.19 27.24 -6.55
CA SER A 284 1.91 26.55 -5.30
C SER A 284 0.44 26.14 -5.16
N ILE A 285 0.16 24.88 -4.85
CA ILE A 285 -1.19 24.32 -4.71
C ILE A 285 -1.25 23.33 -3.54
N ILE A 286 -2.30 23.42 -2.74
CA ILE A 286 -2.72 22.39 -1.78
C ILE A 286 -3.90 21.62 -2.39
N PHE A 287 -3.71 20.32 -2.64
CA PHE A 287 -4.79 19.47 -3.17
C PHE A 287 -5.53 18.74 -2.04
N TYR A 288 -6.76 19.16 -1.76
CA TYR A 288 -7.58 18.54 -0.71
C TYR A 288 -8.36 17.32 -1.25
N ARG A 289 -8.39 16.24 -0.48
CA ARG A 289 -9.21 15.05 -0.68
C ARG A 289 -10.48 15.08 0.19
N THR A 290 -10.42 15.74 1.34
CA THR A 290 -11.55 15.86 2.28
C THR A 290 -11.95 17.32 2.53
N ILE A 291 -13.17 17.52 3.04
CA ILE A 291 -13.64 18.85 3.44
C ILE A 291 -12.85 19.42 4.63
N GLU A 292 -12.36 18.54 5.51
CA GLU A 292 -11.51 18.93 6.64
C GLU A 292 -10.17 19.48 6.16
N GLU A 293 -9.48 18.78 5.25
CA GLU A 293 -8.23 19.25 4.65
C GLU A 293 -8.41 20.60 3.94
N LYS A 294 -9.54 20.79 3.23
CA LYS A 294 -9.90 22.07 2.62
C LYS A 294 -9.99 23.17 3.67
N ASN A 295 -10.78 22.96 4.72
CA ASN A 295 -11.00 23.95 5.78
C ASN A 295 -9.70 24.28 6.55
N LEU A 296 -8.84 23.29 6.79
CA LEU A 296 -7.54 23.49 7.41
C LEU A 296 -6.61 24.33 6.52
N ALA A 297 -6.56 24.03 5.21
CA ALA A 297 -5.75 24.77 4.25
C ALA A 297 -6.22 26.23 4.11
N GLU A 298 -7.52 26.45 3.90
CA GLU A 298 -8.10 27.79 3.76
C GLU A 298 -7.96 28.61 5.05
N SER A 299 -8.18 28.01 6.22
CA SER A 299 -7.96 28.66 7.52
C SER A 299 -6.50 29.06 7.69
N TYR A 300 -5.56 28.17 7.38
CA TYR A 300 -4.14 28.46 7.52
C TYR A 300 -3.67 29.58 6.57
N ILE A 301 -4.13 29.58 5.32
CA ILE A 301 -3.86 30.69 4.38
C ILE A 301 -4.43 32.01 4.90
N LYS A 302 -5.63 32.00 5.47
CA LYS A 302 -6.24 33.18 6.07
C LYS A 302 -5.42 33.71 7.26
N GLU A 303 -4.95 32.82 8.13
CA GLU A 303 -4.07 33.17 9.25
C GLU A 303 -2.74 33.77 8.77
N LEU A 304 -2.10 33.18 7.75
CA LEU A 304 -0.86 33.71 7.17
C LEU A 304 -1.04 35.11 6.60
N ASN A 305 -2.13 35.37 5.87
CA ASN A 305 -2.43 36.72 5.36
C ASN A 305 -2.69 37.72 6.51
N ALA A 306 -3.34 37.29 7.59
CA ALA A 306 -3.63 38.16 8.74
C ALA A 306 -2.40 38.40 9.64
N SER A 307 -1.37 37.54 9.56
CA SER A 307 -0.20 37.58 10.44
C SER A 307 0.71 38.80 10.25
N GLY A 308 0.67 39.44 9.08
CA GLY A 308 1.59 40.53 8.71
C GLY A 308 3.03 40.07 8.41
N ILE A 309 3.31 38.75 8.41
CA ILE A 309 4.64 38.20 8.11
C ILE A 309 5.01 38.42 6.64
N TYR A 310 4.02 38.33 5.75
CA TYR A 310 4.21 38.45 4.31
C TYR A 310 3.71 39.81 3.82
N SER A 311 4.54 40.52 3.06
CA SER A 311 4.19 41.82 2.48
C SER A 311 3.24 41.73 1.29
N LYS A 312 3.09 40.54 0.71
CA LYS A 312 2.20 40.22 -0.40
C LYS A 312 1.19 39.16 0.04
N PRO A 313 0.00 39.11 -0.60
CA PRO A 313 -0.95 38.04 -0.35
C PRO A 313 -0.36 36.66 -0.63
N ILE A 314 -0.82 35.66 0.12
CA ILE A 314 -0.50 34.27 -0.13
C ILE A 314 -1.10 33.83 -1.48
N ALA A 315 -0.25 33.29 -2.35
CA ALA A 315 -0.55 32.85 -3.72
C ALA A 315 -0.90 31.36 -3.81
N ILE A 316 -0.89 30.61 -2.69
CA ILE A 316 -1.20 29.19 -2.64
C ILE A 316 -2.66 28.94 -3.02
N GLU A 317 -2.87 28.14 -4.06
CA GLU A 317 -4.20 27.69 -4.48
C GLU A 317 -4.67 26.52 -3.59
N VAL A 318 -5.98 26.43 -3.34
CA VAL A 318 -6.60 25.27 -2.68
C VAL A 318 -7.56 24.61 -3.66
N LEU A 319 -7.17 23.46 -4.21
CA LEU A 319 -7.92 22.76 -5.25
C LEU A 319 -8.35 21.38 -4.79
N LYS A 320 -9.50 20.90 -5.29
CA LYS A 320 -9.91 19.52 -5.05
C LYS A 320 -8.92 18.60 -5.76
N PHE A 321 -8.43 17.58 -5.06
CA PHE A 321 -7.64 16.52 -5.67
C PHE A 321 -8.52 15.72 -6.65
N GLU A 322 -8.07 15.63 -7.89
CA GLU A 322 -8.73 14.81 -8.92
C GLU A 322 -7.85 13.62 -9.31
N LYS A 323 -6.60 13.87 -9.69
CA LYS A 323 -5.66 12.84 -10.14
C LYS A 323 -4.21 13.27 -9.95
N PHE A 324 -3.38 12.31 -9.60
CA PHE A 324 -1.92 12.42 -9.62
C PHE A 324 -1.36 11.59 -10.78
N TRP A 325 -0.43 12.15 -11.53
CA TRP A 325 0.32 11.46 -12.59
C TRP A 325 1.78 11.36 -12.15
N LYS A 326 2.26 10.16 -11.82
CA LYS A 326 3.67 9.94 -11.48
C LYS A 326 4.56 10.43 -12.64
N ALA A 327 5.58 11.21 -12.31
CA ALA A 327 6.59 11.63 -13.28
C ALA A 327 7.48 10.47 -13.69
N GLU A 328 8.23 10.66 -14.76
CA GLU A 328 9.19 9.70 -15.29
C GLU A 328 10.19 9.27 -14.20
N ASP A 329 10.63 8.00 -14.24
CA ASP A 329 11.41 7.42 -13.14
C ASP A 329 12.74 8.15 -12.87
N TYR A 330 13.31 8.83 -13.86
CA TYR A 330 14.53 9.62 -13.68
C TYR A 330 14.31 10.90 -12.83
N HIS A 331 13.06 11.32 -12.59
CA HIS A 331 12.73 12.43 -11.70
C HIS A 331 12.59 12.00 -10.23
N GLN A 332 12.42 10.71 -9.95
CA GLN A 332 12.24 10.22 -8.58
C GLN A 332 13.60 10.12 -7.87
N ASP A 333 13.64 10.45 -6.59
CA ASP A 333 14.87 10.50 -5.79
C ASP A 333 15.96 11.38 -6.48
N PHE A 334 15.59 12.43 -7.22
CA PHE A 334 16.52 13.08 -8.18
C PHE A 334 17.77 13.63 -7.49
N ILE A 335 17.62 14.25 -6.32
CA ILE A 335 18.73 14.81 -5.52
C ILE A 335 19.72 13.72 -5.12
N LYS A 336 19.21 12.58 -4.66
CA LYS A 336 20.01 11.44 -4.20
C LYS A 336 20.74 10.78 -5.37
N ASN A 337 20.09 10.68 -6.51
CA ASN A 337 20.66 10.08 -7.71
C ASN A 337 21.62 11.03 -8.45
N ASN A 338 21.51 12.34 -8.25
CA ASN A 338 22.29 13.36 -8.95
C ASN A 338 22.87 14.43 -7.99
N PRO A 339 23.64 14.06 -6.95
CA PRO A 339 24.05 15.00 -5.89
C PRO A 339 24.99 16.11 -6.38
N GLY A 340 25.68 15.93 -7.51
CA GLY A 340 26.55 16.92 -8.13
C GLY A 340 25.86 17.81 -9.18
N HIS A 341 24.56 17.62 -9.43
CA HIS A 341 23.86 18.40 -10.44
C HIS A 341 23.83 19.89 -10.05
N PRO A 342 24.14 20.84 -10.96
CA PRO A 342 24.24 22.26 -10.60
C PRO A 342 22.98 22.81 -9.94
N TYR A 343 21.80 22.44 -10.44
CA TYR A 343 20.52 22.85 -9.86
C TYR A 343 20.32 22.27 -8.44
N VAL A 344 20.76 21.04 -8.19
CA VAL A 344 20.67 20.43 -6.85
C VAL A 344 21.52 21.20 -5.85
N LEU A 345 22.75 21.56 -6.26
CA LEU A 345 23.69 22.32 -5.43
C LEU A 345 23.23 23.76 -5.16
N GLN A 346 22.64 24.41 -6.16
CA GLN A 346 22.29 25.84 -6.11
C GLN A 346 20.88 26.11 -5.55
N GLU A 347 19.92 25.21 -5.80
CA GLU A 347 18.52 25.42 -5.44
C GLU A 347 18.02 24.41 -4.41
N SER A 348 18.14 23.10 -4.71
CA SER A 348 17.52 22.06 -3.88
C SER A 348 18.12 21.95 -2.48
N ILE A 349 19.45 21.85 -2.37
CA ILE A 349 20.14 21.75 -1.07
C ILE A 349 19.91 23.01 -0.22
N PRO A 350 20.08 24.24 -0.74
CA PRO A 350 19.78 25.45 0.01
C PRO A 350 18.32 25.52 0.45
N ARG A 351 17.38 25.06 -0.38
CA ARG A 351 15.95 25.00 -0.03
C ARG A 351 15.70 24.07 1.14
N ILE A 352 16.17 22.82 1.08
CA ILE A 352 16.09 21.85 2.19
C ILE A 352 16.66 22.44 3.48
N LYS A 353 17.83 23.08 3.41
CA LYS A 353 18.46 23.70 4.58
C LYS A 353 17.59 24.79 5.19
N ARG A 354 17.09 25.73 4.37
CA ARG A 354 16.19 26.80 4.84
C ARG A 354 14.90 26.25 5.44
N THR A 355 14.34 25.18 4.86
CA THR A 355 13.13 24.53 5.42
C THR A 355 13.43 23.93 6.78
N ARG A 356 14.54 23.20 6.92
CA ARG A 356 14.96 22.65 8.21
C ARG A 356 15.16 23.75 9.26
N ASP A 357 15.78 24.87 8.89
CA ASP A 357 16.01 25.98 9.82
C ASP A 357 14.68 26.60 10.30
N ARG A 358 13.68 26.71 9.41
CA ARG A 358 12.35 27.28 9.70
C ARG A 358 11.39 26.32 10.40
N ALA A 359 11.58 25.02 10.23
CA ALA A 359 10.61 23.98 10.59
C ALA A 359 11.29 22.78 11.31
N SER A 360 12.39 23.03 12.03
CA SER A 360 13.31 22.01 12.57
C SER A 360 12.64 20.92 13.41
N THR A 361 11.57 21.25 14.13
CA THR A 361 10.82 20.31 14.97
C THR A 361 10.21 19.14 14.19
N PHE A 362 9.92 19.35 12.90
CA PHE A 362 9.25 18.39 12.03
C PHE A 362 10.22 17.49 11.23
N PHE A 363 11.54 17.69 11.31
CA PHE A 363 12.53 16.92 10.54
C PHE A 363 13.17 15.79 11.34
N LYS A 364 13.38 14.64 10.68
CA LYS A 364 13.98 13.41 11.26
C LYS A 364 15.36 13.65 11.88
#